data_AF-A0A2R3J095-F1
#
_entry.id   AF-A0A2R3J095-F1
#
_cell.length_a   1.000
_cell.length_b   1.000
_cell.length_c   1.000
_cell.angle_alpha   90.00
_cell.angle_beta   90.00
_cell.angle_gamma   90.00
#
_symmetry.space_group_name_H-M   'P 1'
#
loop_
_entity.id
_entity.type
_entity.pdbx_description
1 polymer ?
#
loop_
_entity_poly.entity_id
_entity_poly.type
_entity_poly.pdbx_seq_one_letter_code
_entity_poly.pdbx_strand_id
1 'polypeptide(L)'
;MSSKLEQLQALLAPVVEALGYECWGVEFISQGRHSVLRVYIDRPEGILIDDCEAVSRQVSGILDVEDPISGEYTLEVSSPGMDRPLFTLEQFAKHAGEQVKIRLRSPYEGRRNYQGILRGVEEQDVVVLVDDHEYLLPIDSIDKANIIPRFD
;
A
#
# COMPACT_ATOMS: atom_id res chain seq x y z
N MET A 1 0.29 12.00 -2.01
CA MET A 1 1.34 11.21 -1.31
C MET A 1 2.68 11.96 -1.36
N SER A 2 3.84 11.38 -0.97
CA SER A 2 5.13 12.02 -1.25
C SER A 2 5.44 11.84 -2.74
N SER A 3 5.86 12.91 -3.43
CA SER A 3 6.17 12.89 -4.88
C SER A 3 7.11 11.75 -5.29
N LYS A 4 8.00 11.31 -4.39
CA LYS A 4 8.91 10.18 -4.62
C LYS A 4 8.20 8.83 -4.68
N LEU A 5 7.20 8.59 -3.82
CA LEU A 5 6.45 7.33 -3.81
C LEU A 5 5.59 7.20 -5.07
N GLU A 6 4.96 8.30 -5.49
CA GLU A 6 4.20 8.38 -6.74
C GLU A 6 5.11 8.11 -7.95
N GLN A 7 6.32 8.67 -7.97
CA GLN A 7 7.31 8.39 -9.01
C GLN A 7 7.74 6.92 -9.02
N LEU A 8 8.03 6.34 -7.86
CA LEU A 8 8.41 4.91 -7.76
C LEU A 8 7.26 4.01 -8.21
N GLN A 9 6.02 4.32 -7.84
CA GLN A 9 4.86 3.55 -8.26
C GLN A 9 4.63 3.66 -9.78
N ALA A 10 4.73 4.86 -10.35
CA ALA A 10 4.61 5.07 -11.79
C ALA A 10 5.71 4.35 -12.60
N LEU A 11 6.91 4.21 -12.01
CA LEU A 11 8.01 3.48 -12.62
C LEU A 11 7.82 1.96 -12.54
N LEU A 12 7.39 1.46 -11.38
CA LEU A 12 7.40 0.02 -11.09
C LEU A 12 6.11 -0.70 -11.49
N ALA A 13 4.96 -0.02 -11.44
CA ALA A 13 3.68 -0.65 -11.79
C ALA A 13 3.66 -1.24 -13.21
N PRO A 14 4.13 -0.56 -14.27
CA PRO A 14 4.14 -1.12 -15.62
C PRO A 14 5.01 -2.38 -15.75
N VAL A 15 6.09 -2.46 -14.97
CA VAL A 15 7.01 -3.61 -14.96
C VAL A 15 6.32 -4.84 -14.37
N VAL A 16 5.63 -4.65 -13.24
CA VAL A 16 4.85 -5.69 -12.57
C VAL A 16 3.71 -6.17 -13.46
N GLU A 17 2.98 -5.23 -14.07
CA GLU A 17 1.83 -5.52 -14.95
C GLU A 17 2.26 -6.24 -16.24
N ALA A 18 3.41 -5.89 -16.82
CA ALA A 18 3.95 -6.57 -18.01
C ALA A 18 4.28 -8.05 -17.75
N LEU A 19 4.53 -8.43 -16.49
CA LEU A 19 4.75 -9.81 -16.07
C LEU A 19 3.44 -10.56 -15.77
N GLY A 20 2.29 -9.90 -15.87
CA GLY A 20 0.97 -10.48 -15.63
C GLY A 20 0.49 -10.43 -14.18
N TYR A 21 1.08 -9.58 -13.34
CA TYR A 21 0.67 -9.38 -11.94
C TYR A 21 0.02 -8.01 -11.74
N GLU A 22 -0.85 -7.88 -10.74
CA GLU A 22 -1.32 -6.59 -10.27
C GLU A 22 -0.24 -5.94 -9.40
N CYS A 23 0.11 -4.68 -9.68
CA CYS A 23 0.91 -3.86 -8.76
C CYS A 23 0.00 -3.36 -7.64
N TRP A 24 -0.07 -4.13 -6.55
CA TRP A 24 -0.94 -3.82 -5.42
C TRP A 24 -0.52 -2.52 -4.71
N GLY A 25 0.77 -2.23 -4.62
CA GLY A 25 1.24 -0.95 -4.10
C GLY A 25 2.74 -0.95 -3.81
N VAL A 26 3.28 0.25 -3.59
CA VAL A 26 4.69 0.45 -3.27
C VAL A 26 4.81 1.18 -1.93
N GLU A 27 5.62 0.65 -1.03
CA GLU A 27 6.01 1.31 0.22
C GLU A 27 7.51 1.64 0.16
N PHE A 28 7.88 2.86 0.58
CA PHE A 28 9.28 3.22 0.81
C PHE A 28 9.47 3.64 2.27
N ILE A 29 10.12 2.78 3.05
CA ILE A 29 10.38 2.99 4.46
C ILE A 29 11.80 3.55 4.59
N SER A 30 11.92 4.85 4.79
CA SER A 30 13.22 5.54 4.90
C SER A 30 13.80 5.38 6.31
N GLN A 31 14.88 4.61 6.45
CA GLN A 31 15.60 4.38 7.71
C GLN A 31 17.13 4.43 7.52
N GLY A 32 17.61 5.38 6.70
CA GLY A 32 19.03 5.52 6.40
C GLY A 32 19.56 4.29 5.64
N ARG A 33 20.60 3.63 6.14
CA ARG A 33 21.18 2.42 5.53
C ARG A 33 20.26 1.19 5.57
N HIS A 34 19.20 1.25 6.38
CA HIS A 34 18.20 0.20 6.50
C HIS A 34 16.89 0.57 5.78
N SER A 35 16.95 1.47 4.81
CA SER A 35 15.76 1.83 4.03
C SER A 35 15.25 0.60 3.28
N VAL A 36 13.93 0.48 3.17
CA VAL A 36 13.28 -0.64 2.47
C VAL A 36 12.38 -0.08 1.38
N LEU A 37 12.59 -0.52 0.14
CA LEU A 37 11.62 -0.39 -0.94
C LEU A 37 10.86 -1.70 -1.04
N ARG A 38 9.57 -1.68 -0.72
CA ARG A 38 8.71 -2.86 -0.81
C ARG A 38 7.70 -2.69 -1.92
N VAL A 39 7.64 -3.68 -2.81
CA VAL A 39 6.64 -3.77 -3.87
C VAL A 39 5.68 -4.91 -3.53
N TYR A 40 4.40 -4.57 -3.37
CA TYR A 40 3.35 -5.55 -3.20
C TYR A 40 2.80 -5.94 -4.57
N ILE A 41 2.80 -7.24 -4.85
CA ILE A 41 2.20 -7.82 -6.05
C ILE A 41 1.01 -8.69 -5.68
N ASP A 42 0.02 -8.77 -6.55
CA ASP A 42 -1.08 -9.70 -6.35
C ASP A 42 -1.54 -10.35 -7.65
N ARG A 43 -2.26 -11.46 -7.52
CA ARG A 43 -3.05 -12.09 -8.58
C ARG A 43 -4.17 -12.93 -7.98
N PRO A 44 -5.26 -13.21 -8.73
CA PRO A 44 -6.40 -13.97 -8.20
C PRO A 44 -6.04 -15.35 -7.65
N GLU A 45 -5.05 -16.03 -8.23
CA GLU A 45 -4.60 -17.36 -7.80
C GLU A 45 -3.68 -17.32 -6.57
N GLY A 46 -3.34 -16.13 -6.09
CA GLY A 46 -2.35 -15.91 -5.04
C GLY A 46 -0.91 -15.95 -5.55
N ILE A 47 -0.01 -15.39 -4.74
CA ILE A 47 1.41 -15.18 -5.08
C ILE A 47 2.27 -16.23 -4.37
N LEU A 48 3.15 -16.86 -5.13
CA LEU A 48 4.17 -17.81 -4.66
C LEU A 48 5.54 -17.14 -4.61
N ILE A 49 6.51 -17.82 -3.99
CA ILE A 49 7.86 -17.30 -3.84
C ILE A 49 8.57 -17.06 -5.18
N ASP A 50 8.34 -17.94 -6.15
CA ASP A 50 8.92 -17.83 -7.50
C ASP A 50 8.39 -16.59 -8.26
N ASP A 51 7.14 -16.19 -7.99
CA ASP A 51 6.56 -14.98 -8.58
C ASP A 51 7.24 -13.73 -8.02
N CYS A 52 7.45 -13.69 -6.70
CA CYS A 52 8.19 -12.61 -6.05
C CYS A 52 9.63 -12.52 -6.58
N GLU A 53 10.29 -13.66 -6.80
CA GLU A 53 11.64 -13.70 -7.38
C GLU A 53 11.65 -13.15 -8.81
N ALA A 54 10.71 -13.58 -9.65
CA ALA A 54 10.60 -13.13 -11.03
C ALA A 54 10.41 -11.61 -11.12
N VAL A 55 9.49 -11.06 -10.32
CA VAL A 55 9.26 -9.62 -10.25
C VAL A 55 10.48 -8.90 -9.67
N SER A 56 11.09 -9.41 -8.61
CA SER A 56 12.27 -8.81 -7.97
C SER A 56 13.42 -8.64 -8.95
N ARG A 57 13.69 -9.64 -9.80
CA ARG A 57 14.74 -9.57 -10.84
C ARG A 57 14.46 -8.44 -11.85
N GLN A 58 13.22 -8.29 -12.32
CA GLN A 58 12.86 -7.26 -13.30
C GLN A 58 12.85 -5.86 -12.70
N VAL A 59 12.27 -5.72 -11.50
CA VAL A 59 12.25 -4.46 -10.75
C VAL A 59 13.67 -3.99 -10.43
N SER A 60 14.55 -4.89 -9.98
CA SER A 60 15.96 -4.54 -9.71
C SER A 60 16.65 -4.00 -10.95
N GLY A 61 16.48 -4.64 -12.12
CA GLY A 61 17.09 -4.18 -13.36
C GLY A 61 16.62 -2.77 -13.78
N ILE A 62 15.34 -2.45 -13.58
CA ILE A 62 14.81 -1.10 -13.87
C ILE A 62 15.34 -0.07 -12.87
N LEU A 63 15.41 -0.44 -11.58
CA LEU A 63 15.97 0.44 -10.55
C LEU A 63 17.46 0.73 -10.75
N ASP A 64 18.23 -0.24 -11.26
CA ASP A 64 19.65 -0.06 -11.59
C ASP A 64 19.87 0.91 -12.76
N VAL A 65 18.92 0.98 -13.70
CA VAL A 65 18.99 1.86 -14.88
C VAL A 65 18.51 3.27 -14.55
N GLU A 66 17.36 3.39 -13.89
CA GLU A 66 16.73 4.69 -13.60
C GLU A 66 17.28 5.36 -12.33
N ASP A 67 17.90 4.59 -11.43
CA ASP A 67 18.47 4.99 -10.14
C ASP A 67 17.66 6.07 -9.37
N PRO A 68 16.36 5.83 -9.09
CA PRO A 68 15.48 6.85 -8.52
C PRO A 68 15.67 7.07 -7.00
N ILE A 69 16.48 6.23 -6.33
CA ILE A 69 16.65 6.25 -4.87
C ILE A 69 18.11 6.47 -4.53
N SER A 70 18.44 7.66 -4.05
CA SER A 70 19.76 7.91 -3.47
C SER A 70 19.95 7.15 -2.15
N GLY A 71 21.07 6.43 -2.04
CA GLY A 71 21.50 5.74 -0.82
C GLY A 71 21.22 4.23 -0.84
N GLU A 72 21.69 3.55 0.21
CA GLU A 72 21.49 2.10 0.38
C GLU A 72 20.03 1.80 0.76
N TYR A 73 19.45 0.78 0.14
CA TYR A 73 18.14 0.24 0.51
C TYR A 73 18.07 -1.26 0.21
N THR A 74 17.11 -1.93 0.85
CA THR A 74 16.73 -3.31 0.55
C THR A 74 15.49 -3.31 -0.33
N LEU A 75 15.53 -4.00 -1.47
CA LEU A 75 14.35 -4.30 -2.27
C LEU A 75 13.64 -5.54 -1.71
N GLU A 76 12.35 -5.41 -1.42
CA GLU A 76 11.47 -6.51 -1.05
C GLU A 76 10.32 -6.61 -2.05
N VAL A 77 9.98 -7.83 -2.47
CA VAL A 77 8.78 -8.12 -3.24
C VAL A 77 7.96 -9.14 -2.48
N SER A 78 6.69 -8.84 -2.24
CA SER A 78 5.80 -9.69 -1.44
C SER A 78 4.36 -9.62 -1.92
N SER A 79 3.55 -10.60 -1.55
CA SER A 79 2.10 -10.44 -1.60
C SER A 79 1.61 -9.47 -0.52
N PRO A 80 0.40 -8.87 -0.65
CA PRO A 80 -0.18 -8.06 0.42
C PRO A 80 -0.53 -8.87 1.68
N GLY A 81 -0.69 -10.19 1.56
CA GLY A 81 -1.10 -11.06 2.66
C GLY A 81 -2.52 -10.78 3.16
N MET A 82 -2.85 -11.31 4.34
CA MET A 82 -4.17 -11.10 4.98
C MET A 82 -4.30 -9.73 5.65
N ASP A 83 -3.24 -9.21 6.28
CA ASP A 83 -3.16 -7.83 6.82
C ASP A 83 -2.92 -6.84 5.67
N ARG A 84 -3.82 -6.90 4.67
CA ARG A 84 -3.67 -6.34 3.33
C ARG A 84 -3.56 -4.82 3.42
N PRO A 85 -2.40 -4.22 3.05
CA PRO A 85 -2.27 -2.77 3.02
C PRO A 85 -3.16 -2.18 1.93
N LEU A 86 -3.71 -0.98 2.16
CA LEU A 86 -4.55 -0.26 1.20
C LEU A 86 -3.88 1.07 0.82
N PHE A 87 -3.81 1.34 -0.47
CA PHE A 87 -3.10 2.47 -1.06
C PHE A 87 -4.00 3.38 -1.90
N THR A 88 -4.97 2.81 -2.62
CA THR A 88 -5.82 3.55 -3.57
C THR A 88 -7.28 3.53 -3.15
N LEU A 89 -8.05 4.56 -3.53
CA LEU A 89 -9.49 4.65 -3.27
C LEU A 89 -10.24 3.43 -3.81
N GLU A 90 -9.82 2.89 -4.95
CA GLU A 90 -10.40 1.67 -5.55
C GLU A 90 -10.21 0.45 -4.63
N GLN A 91 -9.05 0.33 -3.99
CA GLN A 91 -8.80 -0.73 -3.02
C GLN A 91 -9.70 -0.55 -1.80
N PHE A 92 -9.83 0.67 -1.26
CA PHE A 92 -10.78 0.93 -0.17
C PHE A 92 -12.23 0.59 -0.57
N ALA A 93 -12.68 1.04 -1.75
CA ALA A 93 -14.02 0.76 -2.23
C ALA A 93 -14.31 -0.75 -2.35
N LYS A 94 -13.34 -1.53 -2.86
CA LYS A 94 -13.46 -2.98 -3.00
C LYS A 94 -13.59 -3.72 -1.66
N HIS A 95 -13.08 -3.16 -0.56
CA HIS A 95 -13.05 -3.80 0.76
C HIS A 95 -14.08 -3.19 1.74
N ALA A 96 -15.11 -2.50 1.22
CA ALA A 96 -16.19 -2.00 2.04
C ALA A 96 -16.88 -3.13 2.82
N GLY A 97 -17.11 -2.91 4.12
CA GLY A 97 -17.63 -3.87 5.08
C GLY A 97 -16.55 -4.55 5.93
N GLU A 98 -15.28 -4.50 5.52
CA GLU A 98 -14.17 -5.09 6.27
C GLU A 98 -13.74 -4.23 7.46
N GLN A 99 -13.06 -4.85 8.43
CA GLN A 99 -12.44 -4.11 9.52
C GLN A 99 -11.09 -3.58 9.07
N VAL A 100 -10.83 -2.30 9.34
CA VAL A 100 -9.58 -1.64 8.93
C VAL A 100 -8.93 -0.92 10.09
N LYS A 101 -7.59 -0.85 10.05
CA LYS A 101 -6.78 0.07 10.84
C LYS A 101 -6.21 1.14 9.92
N ILE A 102 -6.44 2.41 10.24
CA ILE A 102 -5.95 3.56 9.50
C ILE A 102 -5.14 4.46 10.43
N ARG A 103 -3.96 4.84 10.00
CA ARG A 103 -3.11 5.86 10.62
C ARG A 103 -3.04 7.06 9.71
N LEU A 104 -3.32 8.24 10.26
CA LEU A 104 -3.15 9.51 9.56
C LEU A 104 -1.71 10.03 9.68
N ARG A 105 -1.30 10.86 8.73
CA ARG A 105 -0.02 11.58 8.73
C ARG A 105 0.02 12.62 9.85
N SER A 106 -1.07 13.37 9.97
CA SER A 106 -1.29 14.37 11.02
C SER A 106 -2.56 14.00 11.81
N PRO A 107 -2.61 14.27 13.13
CA PRO A 107 -3.83 14.05 13.90
C PRO A 107 -4.99 14.87 13.34
N TYR A 108 -6.15 14.23 13.22
CA TYR A 108 -7.43 14.90 13.00
C TYR A 108 -8.16 14.91 14.35
N GLU A 109 -8.51 16.10 14.85
CA GLU A 109 -9.12 16.29 16.18
C GLU A 109 -8.36 15.59 17.33
N GLY A 110 -7.02 15.60 17.28
CA GLY A 110 -6.17 14.95 18.28
C GLY A 110 -6.07 13.43 18.16
N ARG A 111 -6.80 12.82 17.20
CA ARG A 111 -6.77 11.39 16.92
C ARG A 111 -5.98 11.10 15.64
N ARG A 112 -5.01 10.18 15.74
CA ARG A 112 -4.17 9.75 14.61
C ARG A 112 -4.47 8.33 14.13
N ASN A 113 -4.98 7.47 15.00
CA ASN A 113 -5.26 6.07 14.68
C ASN A 113 -6.76 5.80 14.76
N TYR A 114 -7.28 5.17 13.72
CA TYR A 114 -8.67 4.80 13.55
C TYR A 114 -8.73 3.29 13.33
N GLN A 115 -9.63 2.62 14.03
CA GLN A 115 -9.87 1.20 13.84
C GLN A 115 -11.38 1.00 13.86
N GLY A 116 -11.92 0.47 12.77
CA GLY A 116 -13.37 0.45 12.56
C GLY A 116 -13.78 -0.29 11.31
N ILE A 117 -15.04 -0.15 10.93
CA ILE A 117 -15.60 -0.75 9.72
C ILE A 117 -15.42 0.23 8.57
N LEU A 118 -14.77 -0.22 7.50
CA LEU A 118 -14.70 0.54 6.26
C LEU A 118 -16.09 0.58 5.62
N ARG A 119 -16.68 1.76 5.50
CA ARG A 119 -18.00 1.94 4.86
C ARG A 119 -17.89 2.12 3.35
N GLY A 120 -16.75 2.59 2.87
CA GLY A 120 -16.47 2.78 1.45
C GLY A 120 -15.64 4.04 1.24
N VAL A 121 -15.87 4.69 0.11
CA VAL A 121 -15.23 5.97 -0.26
C VAL A 121 -16.28 6.96 -0.74
N GLU A 122 -16.09 8.23 -0.41
CA GLU A 122 -16.89 9.36 -0.88
C GLU A 122 -15.94 10.40 -1.47
N GLU A 123 -16.04 10.66 -2.78
CA GLU A 123 -15.12 11.54 -3.51
C GLU A 123 -13.63 11.18 -3.28
N GLN A 124 -12.92 11.91 -2.42
CA GLN A 124 -11.52 11.68 -2.07
C GLN A 124 -11.33 11.22 -0.61
N ASP A 125 -12.41 10.92 0.08
CA ASP A 125 -12.43 10.52 1.48
C ASP A 125 -12.72 9.03 1.63
N VAL A 126 -11.99 8.39 2.55
CA VAL A 126 -12.26 7.04 3.03
C VAL A 126 -13.20 7.14 4.22
N VAL A 127 -14.35 6.47 4.14
CA VAL A 127 -15.37 6.51 5.20
C VAL A 127 -15.17 5.35 6.16
N VAL A 128 -14.89 5.64 7.43
CA VAL A 128 -14.70 4.62 8.47
C VAL A 128 -15.65 4.85 9.64
N LEU A 129 -16.40 3.82 10.00
CA LEU A 129 -17.25 3.80 11.19
C LEU A 129 -16.45 3.33 12.40
N VAL A 130 -16.33 4.17 13.41
CA VAL A 130 -15.66 3.89 14.69
C VAL A 130 -16.57 4.28 15.84
N ASP A 131 -16.89 3.34 16.74
CA ASP A 131 -17.75 3.59 17.90
C ASP A 131 -19.06 4.32 17.55
N ASP A 132 -19.76 3.85 16.51
CA ASP A 132 -20.98 4.44 15.94
C ASP A 132 -20.85 5.86 15.33
N HIS A 133 -19.63 6.35 15.15
CA HIS A 133 -19.34 7.63 14.49
C HIS A 133 -18.63 7.41 13.14
N GLU A 134 -19.13 8.04 12.09
CA GLU A 134 -18.50 8.02 10.77
C GLU A 134 -17.46 9.13 10.64
N TYR A 135 -16.28 8.73 10.20
CA TYR A 135 -15.17 9.63 9.90
C TYR A 135 -14.90 9.61 8.40
N LEU A 136 -14.87 10.79 7.79
CA LEU A 136 -14.39 11.01 6.43
C LEU A 136 -12.91 11.36 6.52
N LEU A 137 -12.06 10.45 6.06
CA LEU A 137 -10.61 10.58 6.13
C LEU A 137 -10.04 10.81 4.72
N PRO A 138 -9.54 12.02 4.40
CA PRO A 138 -8.97 12.29 3.09
C PRO A 138 -7.84 11.30 2.77
N ILE A 139 -7.84 10.69 1.59
CA ILE A 139 -6.85 9.68 1.20
C ILE A 139 -5.42 10.20 1.34
N ASP A 140 -5.18 11.46 1.00
CA ASP A 140 -3.87 12.09 1.12
C ASP A 140 -3.42 12.33 2.57
N SER A 141 -4.36 12.34 3.52
CA SER A 141 -4.07 12.40 4.95
C SER A 141 -3.67 11.06 5.54
N ILE A 142 -3.93 9.95 4.83
CA ILE A 142 -3.61 8.61 5.28
C ILE A 142 -2.10 8.35 5.11
N ASP A 143 -1.48 7.91 6.20
CA ASP A 143 -0.08 7.47 6.26
C ASP A 143 0.01 5.97 5.98
N LYS A 144 -0.87 5.19 6.62
CA LYS A 144 -0.95 3.75 6.46
C LYS A 144 -2.36 3.27 6.71
N ALA A 145 -2.83 2.32 5.91
CA ALA A 145 -4.09 1.63 6.13
C ALA A 145 -3.94 0.16 5.81
N ASN A 146 -4.50 -0.71 6.65
CA ASN A 146 -4.55 -2.13 6.36
C ASN A 146 -5.90 -2.74 6.77
N ILE A 147 -6.27 -3.84 6.10
CA ILE A 147 -7.32 -4.75 6.55
C ILE A 147 -6.89 -5.45 7.84
N ILE A 148 -7.81 -5.59 8.79
CA ILE A 148 -7.66 -6.45 9.97
C ILE A 148 -8.32 -7.79 9.65
N PRO A 149 -7.56 -8.90 9.53
CA PRO A 149 -8.13 -10.21 9.31
C PRO A 149 -9.08 -10.59 10.45
N ARG A 150 -10.26 -11.12 10.11
CA ARG A 150 -11.15 -11.76 11.07
C ARG A 150 -10.92 -13.26 11.00
N PHE A 151 -10.65 -13.86 12.15
CA PHE A 151 -10.54 -15.30 12.31
C PHE A 151 -11.78 -15.73 13.09
N ASP A 152 -12.85 -16.05 12.36
CA ASP A 152 -14.09 -16.60 12.92
C ASP A 152 -13.96 -18.11 13.11
#